data_AF-X1MSS4-F1
#
_entry.id   AF-X1MSS4-F1
#
_cell.length_a   1.000
_cell.length_b   1.000
_cell.length_c   1.000
_cell.angle_alpha   90.00
_cell.angle_beta   90.00
_cell.angle_gamma   90.00
#
_symmetry.space_group_name_H-M   'P 1'
#
loop_
_entity.id
_entity.type
_entity.pdbx_description
1 polymer ?
#
loop_
_entity_poly.entity_id
_entity_poly.type
_entity_poly.pdbx_seq_one_letter_code
_entity_poly.pdbx_strand_id
1 'polypeptide(L)'
;MRVVVELKKDSIPSVVINSLYKNTQLEDTFGIIMLALVDGVPRTLNLLRLIEEYTKHRFDVVVKRTKYELKKAEEREHILQGLLIALDNLDEVIKAIRSSKDVPTARKRLVKDFELTVKQ
;
A
#
# COMPACT_ATOMS: atom_id res chain seq x y z
N MET A 1 27.13 -2.19 -25.36
CA MET A 1 27.10 -2.54 -26.79
C MET A 1 28.10 -1.64 -27.53
N ARG A 2 28.96 -2.19 -28.39
CA ARG A 2 29.91 -1.41 -29.19
C ARG A 2 29.74 -1.79 -30.67
N VAL A 3 29.31 -0.83 -31.48
CA VAL A 3 29.16 -0.98 -32.94
C VAL A 3 30.16 -0.04 -33.59
N VAL A 4 30.96 -0.56 -34.51
CA VAL A 4 31.98 0.20 -35.24
C VAL A 4 31.66 0.10 -36.73
N VAL A 5 31.60 1.25 -37.41
CA VAL A 5 31.39 1.34 -38.85
C VAL A 5 32.64 1.98 -39.44
N GLU A 6 33.42 1.19 -40.19
CA GLU A 6 34.59 1.69 -40.89
C GLU A 6 34.17 2.46 -42.15
N LEU A 7 34.85 3.58 -42.38
CA LEU A 7 34.55 4.50 -43.46
C LEU A 7 35.64 4.44 -44.53
N LYS A 8 35.27 4.66 -45.80
CA LYS A 8 36.25 4.77 -46.89
C LYS A 8 37.08 6.05 -46.70
N LYS A 9 38.34 6.02 -47.15
CA LYS A 9 39.32 7.10 -46.93
C LYS A 9 38.85 8.50 -47.35
N ASP A 10 38.08 8.59 -48.44
CA ASP A 10 37.62 9.88 -49.00
C ASP A 10 36.19 10.25 -48.57
N SER A 11 35.59 9.47 -47.66
CA SER A 11 34.23 9.75 -47.18
C SER A 11 34.24 10.78 -46.06
N ILE A 12 33.21 11.64 -46.05
CA ILE A 12 33.01 12.65 -45.02
C ILE A 12 32.15 12.04 -43.91
N PRO A 13 32.68 11.80 -42.68
CA PRO A 13 31.96 11.07 -41.64
C PRO A 13 30.61 11.70 -41.25
N SER A 14 30.52 13.02 -41.23
CA SER A 14 29.28 13.75 -40.92
C SER A 14 28.16 13.52 -41.94
N VAL A 15 28.51 13.30 -43.21
CA VAL A 15 27.53 12.97 -44.25
C VAL A 15 27.06 11.54 -44.09
N VAL A 16 27.97 10.61 -43.78
CA VAL A 16 27.64 9.20 -43.59
C VAL A 16 26.76 9.00 -42.37
N ILE A 17 27.02 9.67 -41.25
CA ILE A 17 26.18 9.54 -40.04
C ILE A 17 24.76 10.09 -40.25
N ASN A 18 24.61 11.21 -40.95
CA ASN A 18 23.29 11.72 -41.33
C ASN A 18 22.54 10.75 -42.26
N SER A 19 23.26 10.11 -43.18
CA SER A 19 22.69 9.06 -44.02
C SER A 19 22.28 7.83 -43.20
N LEU A 20 23.06 7.47 -42.17
CA LEU A 20 22.72 6.37 -41.27
C LEU A 20 21.47 6.70 -40.44
N TYR A 21 21.36 7.91 -39.90
CA TYR A 21 20.15 8.36 -39.20
C TYR A 21 18.91 8.32 -40.10
N LYS A 22 19.04 8.70 -41.38
CA LYS A 22 17.90 8.72 -42.31
C LYS A 22 17.45 7.34 -42.80
N ASN A 23 18.38 6.40 -42.94
CA ASN A 23 18.11 5.11 -43.61
C ASN A 23 18.15 3.91 -42.66
N THR A 24 18.42 4.12 -41.36
CA THR A 24 18.50 3.05 -40.36
C THR A 24 17.84 3.50 -39.07
N GLN A 25 17.54 2.56 -38.16
CA GLN A 25 17.00 2.84 -36.83
C GLN A 25 18.04 3.40 -35.84
N LEU A 26 19.17 3.91 -36.34
CA LEU A 26 20.16 4.60 -35.50
C LEU A 26 19.58 5.91 -34.93
N GLU A 27 18.65 6.53 -35.66
CA GLU A 27 17.75 7.57 -35.16
C GLU A 27 16.31 7.10 -35.41
N ASP A 28 15.47 7.15 -34.39
CA ASP A 28 14.07 6.77 -34.49
C ASP A 28 13.21 7.73 -33.65
N THR A 29 11.97 7.91 -34.07
CA THR A 29 11.01 8.78 -33.37
C THR A 29 10.05 7.93 -32.55
N PHE A 30 9.97 8.21 -31.26
CA PHE A 30 8.97 7.58 -30.40
C PHE A 30 7.70 8.43 -30.34
N GLY A 31 6.62 7.96 -30.97
CA GLY A 31 5.31 8.58 -30.90
C GLY A 31 4.65 8.39 -29.54
N ILE A 32 4.72 9.41 -28.67
CA ILE A 32 4.13 9.34 -27.32
C ILE A 32 2.61 9.52 -27.38
N ILE A 33 1.87 8.54 -26.86
CA ILE A 33 0.45 8.67 -26.52
C ILE A 33 0.28 8.27 -25.05
N MET A 34 0.02 9.26 -24.20
CA MET A 34 -0.25 9.03 -22.78
C MET A 34 -1.72 8.63 -22.57
N LEU A 35 -2.09 7.41 -22.98
CA LEU A 35 -3.44 6.86 -22.81
C LEU A 35 -3.50 5.98 -21.55
N ALA A 36 -4.42 6.26 -20.64
CA ALA A 36 -4.63 5.49 -19.42
C ALA A 36 -6.11 5.42 -19.04
N LEU A 37 -6.47 4.49 -18.16
CA LEU A 37 -7.79 4.44 -17.54
C LEU A 37 -7.85 5.40 -16.35
N VAL A 38 -8.80 6.33 -16.38
CA VAL A 38 -9.15 7.17 -15.22
C VAL A 38 -10.58 6.84 -14.85
N ASP A 39 -10.77 6.32 -13.64
CA ASP A 39 -12.06 5.85 -13.13
C ASP A 39 -12.75 4.86 -14.09
N GLY A 40 -11.96 3.95 -14.67
CA GLY A 40 -12.44 2.90 -15.60
C GLY A 40 -12.70 3.37 -17.03
N VAL A 41 -12.51 4.66 -17.34
CA VAL A 41 -12.73 5.22 -18.68
C VAL A 41 -11.38 5.54 -19.34
N PRO A 42 -11.13 5.13 -20.60
CA PRO A 42 -9.90 5.46 -21.31
C PRO A 42 -9.82 6.97 -21.60
N ARG A 43 -8.71 7.58 -21.21
CA ARG A 43 -8.43 9.01 -21.43
C ARG A 43 -6.99 9.23 -21.86
N THR A 44 -6.80 10.11 -22.83
CA THR A 44 -5.47 10.65 -23.13
C THR A 44 -5.17 11.77 -22.14
N LEU A 45 -4.04 11.67 -21.46
CA LEU A 45 -3.61 12.59 -20.41
C LEU A 45 -2.40 13.39 -20.88
N ASN A 46 -2.20 14.56 -20.28
CA ASN A 46 -0.91 15.23 -20.32
C ASN A 46 -0.09 14.83 -19.08
N LEU A 47 1.19 15.24 -19.03
CA LEU A 47 2.10 14.87 -17.94
C LEU A 47 1.56 15.31 -16.57
N LEU A 48 1.01 16.52 -16.49
CA LEU A 48 0.44 17.06 -15.24
C LEU A 48 -0.69 16.17 -14.71
N ARG A 49 -1.67 15.85 -15.56
CA ARG A 49 -2.81 14.99 -15.20
C ARG A 49 -2.37 13.60 -14.77
N LEU A 50 -1.34 13.05 -15.42
CA LEU A 50 -0.80 11.73 -15.07
C LEU A 50 -0.21 11.73 -13.65
N ILE A 51 0.53 12.79 -13.29
CA ILE A 51 1.10 12.98 -11.94
C ILE A 51 -0.01 13.24 -10.91
N GLU A 52 -1.03 14.03 -11.26
CA GLU A 52 -2.18 14.31 -10.39
C GLU A 52 -2.94 13.03 -10.02
N GLU A 53 -3.30 12.19 -11.01
CA GLU A 53 -4.00 10.93 -10.77
C GLU A 53 -3.16 9.96 -9.94
N TYR A 54 -1.86 9.88 -10.19
CA TYR A 54 -0.94 9.08 -9.37
C TYR A 54 -0.91 9.58 -7.92
N THR A 55 -0.79 10.89 -7.71
CA THR A 55 -0.71 11.49 -6.38
C THR A 55 -2.02 11.32 -5.60
N LYS A 56 -3.16 11.50 -6.28
CA LYS A 56 -4.50 11.24 -5.74
C LYS A 56 -4.64 9.79 -5.25
N HIS A 57 -4.19 8.82 -6.05
CA HIS A 57 -4.19 7.42 -5.65
C HIS A 57 -3.29 7.18 -4.43
N ARG A 58 -2.09 7.76 -4.40
CA ARG A 58 -1.18 7.63 -3.24
C ARG A 58 -1.79 8.18 -1.95
N PHE A 59 -2.49 9.31 -2.02
CA PHE A 59 -3.19 9.86 -0.86
C PHE A 59 -4.26 8.89 -0.34
N ASP A 60 -5.10 8.34 -1.22
CA ASP A 60 -6.13 7.37 -0.84
C ASP A 60 -5.54 6.10 -0.20
N VAL A 61 -4.45 5.58 -0.77
CA VAL A 61 -3.72 4.42 -0.21
C VAL A 61 -3.22 4.72 1.20
N VAL A 62 -2.61 5.89 1.42
CA VAL A 62 -2.10 6.27 2.75
C VAL A 62 -3.24 6.40 3.74
N VAL A 63 -4.34 7.08 3.38
CA VAL A 63 -5.52 7.23 4.25
C VAL A 63 -6.11 5.86 4.62
N LYS A 64 -6.25 4.95 3.65
CA LYS A 64 -6.75 3.59 3.90
C LYS A 64 -5.85 2.82 4.84
N ARG A 65 -4.53 2.89 4.64
CA ARG A 65 -3.55 2.24 5.53
C ARG A 65 -3.65 2.80 6.94
N THR A 66 -3.66 4.12 7.11
CA THR A 66 -3.75 4.75 8.43
C THR A 66 -5.05 4.38 9.15
N LYS A 67 -6.19 4.35 8.45
CA LYS A 67 -7.47 3.90 9.03
C LYS A 67 -7.43 2.43 9.47
N TYR A 68 -6.78 1.57 8.69
CA TYR A 68 -6.57 0.17 9.05
C TYR A 68 -5.71 0.04 10.30
N GLU A 69 -4.58 0.76 10.36
CA GLU A 69 -3.67 0.77 11.50
C GLU A 69 -4.35 1.30 12.76
N LEU A 70 -5.13 2.38 12.67
CA LEU A 70 -5.91 2.92 13.79
C LEU A 70 -6.89 1.88 14.34
N LYS A 71 -7.70 1.25 13.47
CA LYS A 71 -8.65 0.22 13.90
C LYS A 71 -7.95 -0.95 14.60
N LYS A 72 -6.80 -1.39 14.06
CA LYS A 72 -5.97 -2.44 14.67
C LYS A 72 -5.43 -2.03 16.04
N ALA A 73 -5.05 -0.76 16.20
CA ALA A 73 -4.56 -0.22 17.45
C ALA A 73 -5.67 -0.13 18.50
N GLU A 74 -6.86 0.38 18.12
CA GLU A 74 -8.05 0.44 18.99
C GLU A 74 -8.53 -0.95 19.41
N GLU A 75 -8.56 -1.92 18.49
CA GLU A 75 -8.87 -3.32 18.84
C GLU A 75 -7.87 -3.90 19.85
N ARG A 76 -6.59 -3.52 19.75
CA ARG A 76 -5.56 -3.97 20.71
C ARG A 76 -5.67 -3.23 22.04
N GLU A 77 -5.91 -1.92 22.02
CA GLU A 77 -6.15 -1.10 23.21
C GLU A 77 -7.33 -1.68 24.01
N HIS A 78 -8.42 -2.01 23.33
CA HIS A 78 -9.59 -2.61 23.94
C HIS A 78 -9.28 -3.89 24.72
N ILE A 79 -8.49 -4.80 24.14
CA ILE A 79 -8.04 -6.02 24.83
C ILE A 79 -7.11 -5.70 26.01
N LEU A 80 -6.17 -4.76 25.82
CA LEU A 80 -5.23 -4.38 26.88
C LEU A 80 -5.95 -3.76 28.08
N GLN A 81 -6.99 -2.95 27.87
CA GLN A 81 -7.83 -2.41 28.96
C GLN A 81 -8.48 -3.53 29.77
N GLY A 82 -9.03 -4.56 29.11
CA GLY A 82 -9.60 -5.71 29.81
C GLY A 82 -8.56 -6.48 30.64
N LEU A 83 -7.36 -6.68 30.08
CA LEU A 83 -6.25 -7.32 30.80
C LEU A 83 -5.76 -6.50 31.99
N LEU A 84 -5.73 -5.16 31.88
CA LEU A 84 -5.37 -4.27 32.99
C LEU A 84 -6.38 -4.39 34.13
N ILE A 85 -7.68 -4.31 33.84
CA ILE A 85 -8.73 -4.50 34.85
C ILE A 85 -8.61 -5.86 35.53
N ALA A 86 -8.31 -6.91 34.75
CA ALA A 86 -8.14 -8.25 35.29
C ALA A 86 -6.90 -8.38 36.18
N LEU A 87 -5.81 -7.67 35.86
CA LEU A 87 -4.60 -7.62 36.68
C LEU A 87 -4.83 -6.87 37.99
N ASP A 88 -5.54 -5.74 37.94
CA ASP A 88 -5.86 -4.95 39.13
C ASP A 88 -6.76 -5.71 40.12
N ASN A 89 -7.56 -6.67 39.63
CA ASN A 89 -8.49 -7.49 40.42
C ASN A 89 -8.16 -8.99 40.38
N LEU A 90 -6.88 -9.35 40.28
CA LEU A 90 -6.43 -10.70 39.94
C LEU A 90 -7.00 -11.80 40.84
N ASP A 91 -7.05 -11.58 42.16
CA ASP A 91 -7.56 -12.58 43.11
C ASP A 91 -9.06 -12.86 42.92
N GLU A 92 -9.85 -11.81 42.65
CA GLU A 92 -11.29 -11.93 42.40
C GLU A 92 -11.56 -12.62 41.06
N VAL A 93 -10.78 -12.29 40.02
CA VAL A 93 -10.86 -12.94 38.71
C VAL A 93 -10.54 -14.44 38.84
N ILE A 94 -9.46 -14.81 39.54
CA ILE A 94 -9.10 -16.22 39.77
C ILE A 94 -10.20 -16.95 40.53
N LYS A 95 -10.78 -16.33 41.56
CA LYS A 95 -11.89 -16.90 42.34
C LYS A 95 -13.15 -17.07 41.50
N ALA A 96 -13.48 -16.08 40.66
CA ALA A 96 -14.62 -16.13 39.74
C ALA A 96 -14.45 -17.31 38.76
N ILE A 97 -13.27 -17.47 38.15
CA ILE A 97 -12.98 -18.57 37.22
C ILE A 97 -13.03 -19.93 37.93
N ARG A 98 -12.36 -20.07 39.10
CA ARG A 98 -12.30 -21.36 39.83
C ARG A 98 -13.65 -21.80 40.39
N SER A 99 -14.53 -20.85 40.73
CA SER A 99 -15.86 -21.15 41.26
C SER A 99 -16.92 -21.39 40.18
N SER A 100 -16.61 -21.12 38.92
CA SER A 100 -17.51 -21.37 37.79
C SER A 100 -17.47 -22.84 37.34
N LYS A 101 -18.64 -23.38 37.00
CA LYS A 101 -18.81 -24.78 36.57
C LYS A 101 -18.20 -25.07 35.19
N ASP A 102 -18.17 -24.06 34.32
CA ASP A 102 -17.74 -24.16 32.92
C ASP A 102 -17.32 -22.78 32.36
N VAL A 103 -16.56 -22.79 31.26
CA VAL A 103 -15.98 -21.59 30.62
C VAL A 103 -17.04 -20.54 30.21
N PRO A 104 -18.20 -20.92 29.63
CA PRO A 104 -19.26 -19.95 29.32
C PRO A 104 -19.81 -19.22 30.55
N THR A 105 -19.96 -19.91 31.68
CA THR A 105 -20.44 -19.32 32.93
C THR A 105 -19.41 -18.37 33.52
N ALA A 106 -18.13 -18.75 33.50
CA ALA A 106 -17.04 -17.87 33.91
C ALA A 106 -17.01 -16.58 33.08
N ARG A 107 -17.13 -16.69 31.75
CA ARG A 107 -17.13 -15.53 30.84
C ARG A 107 -18.28 -14.56 31.12
N LYS A 108 -19.50 -15.07 31.30
CA LYS A 108 -20.67 -14.22 31.65
C LYS A 108 -20.47 -13.50 32.98
N ARG A 109 -19.85 -14.19 33.94
CA ARG A 109 -19.57 -13.62 35.26
C ARG A 109 -18.51 -12.53 35.19
N LEU A 110 -17.40 -12.76 34.47
CA LEU A 110 -16.35 -11.75 34.27
C LEU A 110 -16.86 -10.50 33.54
N VAL A 111 -17.69 -10.68 32.51
CA VAL A 111 -18.37 -9.58 31.79
C VAL A 111 -19.27 -8.76 32.71
N LYS A 112 -20.02 -9.43 33.61
CA LYS A 112 -20.96 -8.77 34.51
C LYS A 112 -20.25 -8.07 35.67
N ASP A 113 -19.30 -8.75 36.31
CA ASP A 113 -18.71 -8.32 37.58
C ASP A 113 -17.61 -7.26 37.36
N PHE A 114 -16.96 -7.24 36.18
CA PHE A 114 -15.88 -6.31 35.83
C PHE A 114 -16.21 -5.40 34.65
N GLU A 115 -17.49 -5.33 34.24
CA GLU A 115 -17.99 -4.53 33.11
C GLU A 115 -17.23 -4.76 31.79
N LEU A 116 -16.61 -5.92 31.63
CA LEU A 116 -15.85 -6.29 30.44
C LEU A 116 -16.79 -6.58 29.27
N THR A 117 -16.33 -6.31 28.06
CA THR A 117 -17.03 -6.75 26.85
C THR A 117 -16.72 -8.21 26.53
N VAL A 118 -17.54 -8.83 25.68
CA VAL A 118 -17.35 -10.22 25.24
C VAL A 118 -15.99 -10.47 24.57
N LYS A 119 -15.36 -9.47 23.96
CA LYS A 119 -14.07 -9.64 23.28
C LYS A 119 -12.86 -9.55 24.23
N GLN A 120 -12.99 -8.85 25.35
CA GLN A 120 -11.99 -8.76 26.41
C GLN A 120 -11.96 -10.08 27.20
#